data_AF-A0A3S1RI32-F1
#
_entry.id   AF-A0A3S1RI32-F1
#
_cell.length_a   1.000
_cell.length_b   1.000
_cell.length_c   1.000
_cell.angle_alpha   90.00
_cell.angle_beta   90.00
_cell.angle_gamma   90.00
#
_symmetry.space_group_name_H-M   'P 1'
#
loop_
_entity.id
_entity.type
_entity.pdbx_description
1 polymer ?
#
loop_
_entity_poly.entity_id
_entity_poly.type
_entity_poly.pdbx_seq_one_letter_code
_entity_poly.pdbx_strand_id
1 'polypeptide(L)'
;LNDSSSALLIAPLGTAAAKRLATGEGKTPSSLMRAALAVEPAVWQAGECLGLPGYGLKSATVEARPVVAPFGRFLPSFDLALARAVAGLIGAAPVPPLPFSGHSAG
;
A
#
# COMPACT_ATOMS: atom_id res chain seq x y z
N LEU A 1 -22.80 0.49 -4.63
CA LEU A 1 -21.72 1.48 -4.46
C LEU A 1 -21.78 2.37 -5.68
N ASN A 2 -22.22 3.62 -5.51
CA ASN A 2 -22.34 4.55 -6.63
C ASN A 2 -20.99 5.24 -6.77
N ASP A 3 -20.13 4.69 -7.63
CA ASP A 3 -18.84 5.29 -7.99
C ASP A 3 -19.12 6.54 -8.82
N SER A 4 -19.47 7.60 -8.11
CA SER A 4 -19.70 8.92 -8.68
C SER A 4 -18.40 9.36 -9.33
N SER A 5 -18.48 9.95 -10.53
CA SER A 5 -17.34 10.28 -11.41
C SER A 5 -16.25 11.20 -10.82
N SER A 6 -16.32 11.58 -9.54
CA SER A 6 -15.33 12.38 -8.81
C SER A 6 -14.71 11.66 -7.59
N ALA A 7 -15.14 10.42 -7.29
CA ALA A 7 -14.66 9.67 -6.14
C ALA A 7 -13.21 9.21 -6.31
N LEU A 8 -12.45 9.20 -5.21
CA LEU A 8 -11.16 8.55 -5.12
C LEU A 8 -11.35 7.04 -5.03
N LEU A 9 -10.65 6.28 -5.87
CA LEU A 9 -10.76 4.83 -5.96
C LEU A 9 -9.38 4.17 -5.90
N ILE A 10 -9.32 2.98 -5.30
CA ILE A 10 -8.17 2.09 -5.44
C ILE A 10 -8.60 0.97 -6.39
N ALA A 11 -7.92 0.87 -7.52
CA ALA A 11 -8.22 -0.11 -8.56
C ALA A 11 -6.94 -0.52 -9.29
N PRO A 12 -6.92 -1.67 -10.00
CA PRO A 12 -5.76 -2.08 -10.78
C PRO A 12 -5.35 -0.99 -11.79
N LEU A 13 -4.04 -0.82 -12.00
CA LEU A 13 -3.49 0.12 -12.99
C LEU A 13 -4.01 -0.16 -14.41
N GLY A 14 -4.27 -1.44 -14.71
CA GLY A 14 -4.80 -1.87 -15.99
C GLY A 14 -3.74 -1.96 -17.10
N THR A 15 -4.11 -2.67 -18.16
CA THR A 15 -3.19 -3.06 -19.24
C THR A 15 -2.66 -1.87 -20.05
N ALA A 16 -3.49 -0.85 -20.28
CA ALA A 16 -3.14 0.31 -21.08
C ALA A 16 -2.04 1.16 -20.42
N ALA A 17 -2.17 1.45 -19.12
CA ALA A 17 -1.17 2.20 -18.37
C ALA A 17 0.08 1.35 -18.08
N ALA A 18 -0.08 0.05 -17.78
CA ALA A 18 1.05 -0.87 -17.60
C ALA A 18 1.96 -0.95 -18.82
N LYS A 19 1.40 -0.95 -20.04
CA LYS A 19 2.18 -0.93 -21.29
C LYS A 19 3.06 0.31 -21.43
N ARG A 20 2.61 1.47 -20.92
CA ARG A 20 3.35 2.74 -20.97
C ARG A 20 4.47 2.79 -19.93
N LEU A 21 4.29 2.16 -18.76
CA LEU A 21 5.27 2.11 -17.67
C LEU A 21 6.34 1.03 -17.85
N ALA A 22 6.03 -0.06 -18.55
CA ALA A 22 6.94 -1.19 -18.77
C ALA A 22 7.99 -0.92 -19.88
N THR A 23 8.60 0.27 -19.91
CA THR A 23 9.57 0.70 -20.93
C THR A 23 11.04 0.47 -20.54
N GLY A 24 11.31 -0.31 -19.49
CA GLY A 24 12.67 -0.51 -18.99
C GLY A 24 13.54 -1.47 -19.80
N GLU A 25 14.82 -1.13 -19.96
CA GLU A 25 15.90 -2.01 -20.47
C GLU A 25 16.43 -2.99 -19.40
N GLY A 26 15.50 -3.60 -18.65
CA GLY A 26 15.84 -4.55 -17.58
C GLY A 26 16.03 -5.98 -18.11
N LYS A 27 16.57 -6.86 -17.27
CA LYS A 27 16.64 -8.32 -17.53
C LYS A 27 15.25 -8.99 -17.50
N THR A 28 14.25 -8.33 -16.93
CA THR A 28 12.88 -8.87 -16.81
C THR A 28 12.14 -8.75 -18.14
N PRO A 29 11.56 -9.85 -18.68
CA PRO A 29 10.77 -9.80 -19.90
C PRO A 29 9.63 -8.76 -19.81
N SER A 30 9.50 -7.93 -20.85
CA SER A 30 8.53 -6.83 -20.86
C SER A 30 7.07 -7.31 -20.81
N SER A 31 6.79 -8.57 -21.20
CA SER A 31 5.47 -9.18 -21.02
C SER A 31 5.13 -9.41 -19.55
N LEU A 32 6.09 -9.94 -18.77
CA LEU A 32 5.93 -10.17 -17.33
C LEU A 32 5.83 -8.85 -16.57
N MET A 33 6.68 -7.87 -16.91
CA MET A 33 6.60 -6.54 -16.31
C MET A 33 5.22 -5.90 -16.54
N ARG A 34 4.68 -5.99 -17.76
CA ARG A 34 3.33 -5.48 -18.06
C ARG A 34 2.24 -6.22 -17.31
N ALA A 35 2.34 -7.54 -17.18
CA ALA A 35 1.34 -8.34 -16.48
C ALA A 35 1.31 -7.99 -14.98
N ALA A 36 2.48 -7.87 -14.35
CA ALA A 36 2.60 -7.43 -12.96
C ALA A 36 2.05 -6.01 -12.79
N LEU A 37 2.53 -5.06 -13.59
CA LEU A 37 2.06 -3.67 -13.52
C LEU A 37 0.55 -3.54 -13.75
N ALA A 38 -0.06 -4.36 -14.60
CA ALA A 38 -1.49 -4.28 -14.88
C ALA A 38 -2.37 -4.59 -13.66
N VAL A 39 -1.86 -5.39 -12.71
CA VAL A 39 -2.55 -5.74 -11.46
C VAL A 39 -2.11 -4.92 -10.26
N GLU A 40 -1.07 -4.08 -10.40
CA GLU A 40 -0.63 -3.21 -9.33
C GLU A 40 -1.76 -2.27 -8.91
N PRO A 41 -2.03 -2.13 -7.60
CA PRO A 41 -3.06 -1.23 -7.11
C PRO A 41 -2.63 0.21 -7.37
N ALA A 42 -3.49 0.99 -8.02
CA ALA A 42 -3.27 2.40 -8.30
C ALA A 42 -4.38 3.27 -7.70
N VAL A 43 -4.06 4.54 -7.46
CA VAL A 43 -5.04 5.53 -7.00
C VAL A 43 -5.63 6.22 -8.22
N TRP A 44 -6.95 6.25 -8.31
CA TRP A 44 -7.70 6.86 -9.39
C TRP A 44 -8.59 7.98 -8.87
N GLN A 45 -8.72 9.05 -9.64
CA GLN A 45 -9.68 10.12 -9.39
C GLN A 45 -10.31 10.53 -10.71
N ALA A 46 -11.63 10.51 -10.79
CA ALA A 46 -12.37 10.92 -11.99
C ALA A 46 -11.90 10.27 -13.31
N GLY A 47 -11.47 9.00 -13.24
CA GLY A 47 -10.97 8.25 -14.40
C GLY A 47 -9.49 8.49 -14.74
N GLU A 48 -8.82 9.41 -14.05
CA GLU A 48 -7.37 9.60 -14.18
C GLU A 48 -6.61 8.79 -13.13
N CYS A 49 -5.55 8.10 -13.57
CA CYS A 49 -4.63 7.41 -12.66
C CYS A 49 -3.65 8.44 -12.07
N LEU A 50 -3.76 8.67 -10.77
CA LEU A 50 -2.91 9.59 -10.02
C LEU A 50 -1.52 9.02 -9.75
N GLY A 51 -1.34 7.72 -9.98
CA GLY A 51 -0.09 7.01 -9.77
C GLY A 51 -0.27 5.85 -8.82
N LEU A 52 0.85 5.29 -8.42
CA LEU A 52 0.89 4.04 -7.68
C LEU A 52 1.43 4.30 -6.26
N PRO A 53 0.94 3.58 -5.25
CA PRO A 53 1.38 3.75 -3.87
C PRO A 53 2.90 3.59 -3.76
N GLY A 54 3.57 4.58 -3.16
CA GLY A 54 5.02 4.55 -2.96
C GLY A 54 5.88 4.95 -4.15
N TYR A 55 5.31 5.14 -5.35
CA TYR A 55 6.05 5.67 -6.49
C TYR A 55 5.22 6.63 -7.34
N GLY A 56 5.65 7.89 -7.39
CA GLY A 56 5.11 8.87 -8.32
C GLY A 56 3.61 9.14 -8.15
N LEU A 57 3.08 9.06 -6.92
CA LEU A 57 1.73 9.52 -6.62
C LEU A 57 1.68 11.05 -6.82
N LYS A 58 1.03 11.49 -7.90
CA LYS A 58 0.95 12.89 -8.33
C LYS A 58 -0.25 13.62 -7.73
N SER A 59 -0.57 13.35 -6.47
CA SER A 59 -1.69 14.00 -5.78
C SER A 59 -1.26 14.56 -4.44
N ALA A 60 -1.48 15.87 -4.24
CA ALA A 60 -1.30 16.52 -2.95
C ALA A 60 -2.40 16.14 -1.93
N THR A 61 -3.45 15.43 -2.39
CA THR A 61 -4.64 15.12 -1.59
C THR A 61 -4.62 13.69 -1.04
N VAL A 62 -3.73 12.83 -1.53
CA VAL A 62 -3.66 11.41 -1.14
C VAL A 62 -2.22 11.05 -0.78
N GLU A 63 -2.05 10.41 0.38
CA GLU A 63 -0.77 9.89 0.85
C GLU A 63 -0.86 8.37 1.03
N ALA A 64 0.07 7.64 0.43
CA ALA A 64 0.25 6.21 0.72
C ALA A 64 1.20 6.06 1.91
N ARG A 65 0.70 5.49 3.01
CA ARG A 65 1.50 5.27 4.23
C ARG A 65 1.68 3.77 4.50
N PRO A 66 2.90 3.29 4.76
CA PRO A 66 3.11 1.90 5.13
C PRO A 66 2.40 1.59 6.45
N VAL A 67 1.74 0.44 6.49
CA VAL A 67 1.04 -0.07 7.68
C VAL A 67 1.50 -1.50 7.96
N VAL A 68 1.73 -1.80 9.23
CA VAL A 68 2.14 -3.14 9.67
C VAL A 68 0.86 -3.97 9.83
N ALA A 69 0.27 -4.46 8.73
CA ALA A 69 -0.96 -5.26 8.79
C ALA A 69 -0.65 -6.76 8.97
N PRO A 70 -1.48 -7.50 9.74
CA PRO A 70 -2.66 -7.03 10.48
C PRO A 70 -2.33 -6.37 11.84
N PHE A 71 -1.05 -6.34 12.24
CA PHE A 71 -0.55 -5.87 13.55
C PHE A 71 -0.97 -4.44 13.96
N GLY A 72 -1.34 -3.59 13.00
CA GLY A 72 -1.82 -2.22 13.23
C GLY A 72 -3.22 -2.15 13.88
N ARG A 73 -3.94 -3.28 13.93
CA ARG A 73 -5.18 -3.43 14.70
C ARG A 73 -4.86 -4.39 15.84
N PHE A 74 -4.69 -3.87 17.05
CA PHE A 74 -4.42 -4.65 18.27
C PHE A 74 -5.36 -5.85 18.37
N LEU A 75 -4.90 -7.01 17.93
CA LEU A 75 -5.57 -8.28 18.15
C LEU A 75 -4.91 -8.93 19.37
N PRO A 76 -5.69 -9.51 20.31
CA PRO A 76 -5.25 -9.93 21.65
C PRO A 76 -4.19 -11.06 21.70
N SER A 77 -3.52 -11.37 20.59
CA SER A 77 -2.58 -12.49 20.46
C SER A 77 -1.30 -12.14 19.70
N PHE A 78 -1.07 -10.87 19.34
CA PHE A 78 0.05 -10.49 18.48
C PHE A 78 1.32 -10.10 19.23
N ASP A 79 2.45 -10.57 18.72
CA ASP A 79 3.79 -10.24 19.21
C ASP A 79 4.15 -8.78 18.87
N LEU A 80 4.28 -7.95 19.92
CA LEU A 80 4.64 -6.55 19.80
C LEU A 80 6.11 -6.32 19.42
N ALA A 81 7.02 -7.21 19.80
CA ALA A 81 8.42 -7.08 19.43
C ALA A 81 8.57 -7.26 17.92
N LEU A 82 7.91 -8.27 17.36
CA LEU A 82 7.85 -8.47 15.92
C LEU A 82 7.19 -7.28 15.21
N ALA A 83 6.04 -6.81 15.70
CA ALA A 83 5.35 -5.67 15.10
C ALA A 83 6.22 -4.40 15.06
N ARG A 84 7.00 -4.13 16.13
CA ARG A 84 7.93 -3.00 16.18
C ARG A 84 9.11 -3.16 15.21
N ALA A 85 9.68 -4.35 15.13
CA ALA A 85 10.76 -4.63 14.19
C ALA A 85 10.31 -4.41 12.74
N VAL A 86 9.13 -4.95 12.38
CA VAL A 86 8.55 -4.75 11.05
C VAL A 86 8.22 -3.28 10.80
N ALA A 87 7.68 -2.56 11.78
CA ALA A 87 7.41 -1.12 11.65
C ALA A 87 8.67 -0.33 11.28
N GLY A 88 9.79 -0.60 11.98
CA GLY A 88 11.08 0.02 11.67
C GLY A 88 11.60 -0.36 10.28
N LEU A 89 11.45 -1.63 9.88
CA LEU A 89 11.89 -2.12 8.59
C LEU A 89 11.16 -1.46 7.41
N ILE A 90 9.85 -1.27 7.52
CA ILE A 90 9.03 -0.73 6.43
C ILE A 90 8.83 0.79 6.51
N GLY A 91 9.43 1.47 7.51
CA GLY A 91 9.24 2.89 7.75
C GLY A 91 7.80 3.27 8.15
N ALA A 92 7.05 2.36 8.77
CA ALA A 92 5.71 2.63 9.28
C ALA A 92 5.76 3.46 10.57
N ALA A 93 4.60 4.03 10.92
CA ALA A 93 4.44 4.70 12.21
C ALA A 93 4.71 3.73 13.38
N PRO A 94 5.25 4.22 14.51
CA PRO A 94 5.50 3.39 15.68
C PRO A 94 4.24 2.65 16.16
N VAL A 95 4.40 1.39 16.56
CA VAL A 95 3.32 0.59 17.14
C VAL A 95 2.91 1.22 18.48
N PRO A 96 1.60 1.45 18.75
CA PRO A 96 1.17 2.04 20.01
C PRO A 96 1.53 1.14 21.20
N PRO A 97 1.58 1.68 22.43
CA PRO A 97 1.73 0.85 23.62
C PRO A 97 0.47 -0.01 23.86
N LEU A 98 0.62 -1.10 24.64
CA LEU A 98 -0.52 -1.89 25.10
C LEU A 98 -1.49 -0.99 25.89
N PRO A 99 -2.81 -1.18 25.74
CA PRO A 99 -3.79 -0.41 26.51
C PRO A 99 -3.72 -0.69 28.03
N PHE A 100 -3.20 -1.85 28.42
CA PHE A 100 -3.02 -2.25 29.82
C PHE A 100 -1.59 -2.72 30.08
N SER A 101 -0.97 -2.19 31.14
CA SER A 101 0.29 -2.69 31.69
C SER A 101 0.03 -3.78 32.75
N GLY A 102 0.83 -4.84 32.79
CA GLY A 102 0.90 -5.74 33.96
C GLY A 102 0.08 -7.03 33.95
N HIS A 103 -0.43 -7.49 32.81
CA HIS A 103 -1.23 -8.73 32.70
C HIS A 103 -0.40 -10.04 32.76
N SER A 104 0.92 -9.95 32.90
CA SER A 104 1.83 -11.12 33.04
C SER A 104 2.32 -11.34 34.47
N ALA A 105 1.82 -10.58 35.45
CA ALA A 105 2.23 -10.66 36.86
C ALA A 105 1.36 -11.63 37.70
N GLY A 106 0.74 -12.63 37.06
CA GLY A 106 -0.05 -13.68 37.72
C GLY A 106 0.74 -14.95 37.92
#